data_AF-A0A8J5JLM2-F1
#
_entry.id   AF-A0A8J5JLM2-F1
#
_cell.length_a   1.000
_cell.length_b   1.000
_cell.length_c   1.000
_cell.angle_alpha   90.00
_cell.angle_beta   90.00
_cell.angle_gamma   90.00
#
_symmetry.space_group_name_H-M   'P 1'
#
loop_
_entity.id
_entity.type
_entity.pdbx_description
1 polymer ?
#
loop_
_entity_poly.entity_id
_entity_poly.type
_entity_poly.pdbx_seq_one_letter_code
_entity_poly.pdbx_strand_id
1 'polypeptide(L)'
;MKRSTLTTGERADNLEQVKKLTKHVSECVRRANAALGEAGVVGALFTAQSVGVRARLRDACERVILLAPSPQARRMEEILWRKVYYEPLTAAKKMRKGNAWTSGEACWVHNHLWTGVAYYHQLLHSFTCTSQPQFRLADLLPYPNNDDEDSTVASPTGESGSDSIHRCLTCLGDLTRYMLDLPSPPPHHLPVRYYLQALHYYPEGGLTHSNLATVYTTSDQSLLAAAHYLRALTCEKSFEGAEGNLKRLLDKSRAIYENGVEEEGNKTPSHYHKMFLHTSLTLVSCFVNNRATEEVARLCQDVLVQLGKVLETYDDVDNEVSETSPPPSGLPPNGYLPTSNQNGHDSPIETQDKITAPFSLTPEAMVTVCAVLSICTQRLKKQSKYLSCPMIV
;
A
#
# COMPACT_ATOMS: atom_id res chain seq x y z
N MET A 1 11.45 11.79 34.82
CA MET A 1 11.68 12.41 33.50
C MET A 1 12.72 13.51 33.62
N LYS A 2 13.96 13.30 33.15
CA LYS A 2 14.92 14.39 32.91
C LYS A 2 15.07 14.51 31.40
N ARG A 3 14.44 15.51 30.78
CA ARG A 3 14.90 16.03 29.49
C ARG A 3 16.28 16.60 29.77
N SER A 4 17.33 15.86 29.42
CA SER A 4 18.69 16.39 29.43
C SER A 4 18.74 17.50 28.38
N THR A 5 18.63 18.75 28.81
CA THR A 5 18.89 19.90 27.95
C THR A 5 20.38 19.91 27.66
N LEU A 6 20.75 19.42 26.48
CA LEU A 6 22.11 19.49 25.93
C LEU A 6 22.70 20.88 26.17
N THR A 7 23.89 20.92 26.75
CA THR A 7 24.66 22.15 26.97
C THR A 7 24.97 22.82 25.63
N THR A 8 25.22 24.14 25.65
CA THR A 8 25.58 24.91 24.45
C THR A 8 26.83 24.37 23.75
N GLY A 9 27.77 23.77 24.50
CA GLY A 9 28.94 23.07 23.96
C GLY A 9 28.58 21.79 23.20
N GLU A 10 27.78 20.90 23.81
CA GLU A 10 27.34 19.65 23.17
C GLU A 10 26.51 19.89 21.90
N ARG A 11 25.73 20.98 21.86
CA ARG A 11 25.01 21.39 20.63
C ARG A 11 25.95 21.84 19.52
N ALA A 12 27.03 22.55 19.85
CA ALA A 12 28.03 23.01 18.89
C ALA A 12 28.84 21.83 18.32
N ASP A 13 29.23 20.88 19.19
CA ASP A 13 29.96 19.67 18.79
C ASP A 13 29.10 18.74 17.92
N ASN A 14 27.82 18.55 18.28
CA ASN A 14 26.87 17.81 17.45
C ASN A 14 26.69 18.47 16.07
N LEU A 15 26.64 19.80 16.00
CA LEU A 15 26.52 20.52 14.73
C LEU A 15 27.77 20.35 13.83
N GLU A 16 28.96 20.42 14.42
CA GLU A 16 30.23 20.18 13.72
C GLU A 16 30.31 18.71 13.22
N GLN A 17 29.85 17.76 14.03
CA GLN A 17 29.77 16.35 13.67
C GLN A 17 28.78 16.11 12.51
N VAL A 18 27.58 16.72 12.56
CA VAL A 18 26.60 16.66 11.47
C VAL A 18 27.18 17.21 10.17
N LYS A 19 27.92 18.33 10.22
CA LYS A 19 28.58 18.91 9.04
C LYS A 19 29.61 17.96 8.43
N LYS A 20 30.48 17.37 9.27
CA LYS A 20 31.49 16.39 8.82
C LYS A 20 30.84 15.14 8.21
N LEU A 21 29.82 14.60 8.85
CA LEU A 21 29.05 13.46 8.34
C LEU A 21 28.34 13.79 7.02
N THR A 22 27.75 14.98 6.88
CA THR A 22 27.07 15.39 5.64
C THR A 22 28.04 15.51 4.46
N LYS A 23 29.27 16.01 4.68
CA LYS A 23 30.34 15.99 3.67
C LYS A 23 30.70 14.56 3.27
N HIS A 24 30.81 13.66 4.23
CA HIS A 24 31.06 12.24 3.96
C HIS A 24 29.93 11.58 3.17
N VAL A 25 28.65 11.86 3.50
CA VAL A 25 27.49 11.41 2.71
C VAL A 25 27.60 11.89 1.27
N SER A 26 27.97 13.14 1.05
CA SER A 26 28.11 13.70 -0.31
C SER A 26 29.15 12.96 -1.15
N GLU A 27 30.29 12.59 -0.55
CA GLU A 27 31.30 11.75 -1.22
C GLU A 27 30.78 10.33 -1.49
N CYS A 28 30.07 9.72 -0.53
CA CYS A 28 29.42 8.43 -0.75
C CYS A 28 28.37 8.47 -1.87
N VAL A 29 27.60 9.56 -1.98
CA VAL A 29 26.65 9.78 -3.09
C VAL A 29 27.38 9.85 -4.43
N ARG A 30 28.50 10.58 -4.51
CA ARG A 30 29.31 10.66 -5.74
C ARG A 30 29.77 9.29 -6.19
N ARG A 31 30.26 8.46 -5.26
CA ARG A 31 30.68 7.08 -5.55
C ARG A 31 29.51 6.19 -5.97
N ALA A 32 28.36 6.31 -5.31
CA ALA A 32 27.16 5.56 -5.67
C ALA A 32 26.65 5.92 -7.07
N ASN A 33 26.65 7.21 -7.43
CA ASN A 33 26.29 7.66 -8.76
C ASN A 33 27.28 7.18 -9.83
N ALA A 34 28.59 7.20 -9.55
CA ALA A 34 29.60 6.68 -10.47
C ALA A 34 29.37 5.18 -10.74
N ALA A 35 29.23 4.37 -9.68
CA ALA A 35 28.95 2.94 -9.81
C ALA A 35 27.63 2.66 -10.55
N LEU A 36 26.61 3.50 -10.36
CA LEU A 36 25.33 3.40 -11.09
C LEU A 36 25.50 3.75 -12.58
N GLY A 37 26.27 4.79 -12.91
CA GLY A 37 26.52 5.24 -14.27
C GLY A 37 27.42 4.30 -15.07
N GLU A 38 28.34 3.60 -14.41
CA GLU A 38 29.22 2.58 -14.99
C GLU A 38 28.49 1.25 -15.22
N ALA A 39 27.36 1.02 -14.56
CA ALA A 39 26.58 -0.19 -14.74
C ALA A 39 25.91 -0.21 -16.13
N GLY A 40 26.49 -0.93 -17.08
CA GLY A 40 25.95 -1.11 -18.43
C GLY A 40 24.87 -2.18 -18.55
N VAL A 41 24.73 -3.06 -17.54
CA VAL A 41 23.79 -4.19 -17.50
C VAL A 41 23.22 -4.39 -16.09
N VAL A 42 22.06 -5.06 -15.99
CA VAL A 42 21.35 -5.25 -14.72
C VAL A 42 22.22 -5.94 -13.67
N GLY A 43 22.97 -6.99 -14.04
CA GLY A 43 23.85 -7.70 -13.12
C GLY A 43 24.94 -6.82 -12.49
N ALA A 44 25.46 -5.83 -13.23
CA ALA A 44 26.50 -4.91 -12.74
C ALA A 44 25.99 -4.02 -11.58
N LEU A 45 24.68 -3.74 -11.54
CA LEU A 45 24.05 -2.97 -10.46
C LEU A 45 24.08 -3.70 -9.12
N PHE A 46 24.13 -5.03 -9.13
CA PHE A 46 23.96 -5.88 -7.95
C PHE A 46 25.21 -6.70 -7.59
N THR A 47 26.37 -6.34 -8.15
CA THR A 47 27.65 -6.92 -7.73
C THR A 47 27.98 -6.55 -6.28
N ALA A 48 28.81 -7.36 -5.62
CA ALA A 48 29.26 -7.10 -4.25
C ALA A 48 29.90 -5.71 -4.09
N GLN A 49 30.62 -5.24 -5.11
CA GLN A 49 31.21 -3.89 -5.13
C GLN A 49 30.12 -2.80 -5.15
N SER A 50 29.17 -2.89 -6.08
CA SER A 50 28.08 -1.92 -6.22
C SER A 50 27.18 -1.88 -4.98
N VAL A 51 26.85 -3.06 -4.43
CA VAL A 51 26.09 -3.20 -3.18
C VAL A 51 26.88 -2.61 -2.01
N GLY A 52 28.19 -2.89 -1.91
CA GLY A 52 29.05 -2.36 -0.86
C GLY A 52 29.20 -0.83 -0.88
N VAL A 53 29.23 -0.21 -2.07
CA VAL A 53 29.20 1.26 -2.21
C VAL A 53 27.90 1.82 -1.64
N ARG A 54 26.76 1.21 -1.96
CA ARG A 54 25.45 1.65 -1.46
C ARG A 54 25.27 1.40 0.04
N ALA A 55 25.79 0.29 0.58
CA ALA A 55 25.79 0.02 2.01
C ALA A 55 26.55 1.11 2.79
N ARG A 56 27.73 1.52 2.31
CA ARG A 56 28.47 2.65 2.94
C ARG A 56 27.69 3.97 2.91
N LEU A 57 26.98 4.26 1.81
CA LEU A 57 26.12 5.44 1.73
C LEU A 57 24.97 5.36 2.73
N ARG A 58 24.29 4.20 2.80
CA ARG A 58 23.20 3.94 3.74
C ARG A 58 23.66 4.15 5.19
N ASP A 59 24.76 3.53 5.59
CA ASP A 59 25.29 3.63 6.95
C ASP A 59 25.75 5.07 7.28
N ALA A 60 26.24 5.81 6.29
CA ALA A 60 26.59 7.22 6.46
C ALA A 60 25.36 8.12 6.68
N CYS A 61 24.28 7.88 5.93
CA CYS A 61 23.01 8.59 6.11
C CYS A 61 22.39 8.26 7.48
N GLU A 62 22.35 6.98 7.87
CA GLU A 62 21.79 6.53 9.14
C GLU A 62 22.41 7.24 10.35
N ARG A 63 23.74 7.36 10.37
CA ARG A 63 24.43 8.07 11.47
C ARG A 63 23.97 9.51 11.63
N VAL A 64 23.61 10.19 10.54
CA VAL A 64 23.07 11.56 10.61
C VAL A 64 21.61 11.56 11.06
N ILE A 65 20.82 10.61 10.55
CA ILE A 65 19.40 10.45 10.88
C ILE A 65 19.20 10.20 12.38
N LEU A 66 20.01 9.34 12.98
CA LEU A 66 19.89 8.95 14.39
C LEU A 66 20.54 9.93 15.38
N LEU A 67 21.32 10.92 14.91
CA LEU A 67 22.06 11.82 15.79
C LEU A 67 21.17 12.92 16.41
N ALA A 68 20.31 13.55 15.60
CA ALA A 68 19.33 14.52 16.08
C ALA A 68 18.23 14.76 15.05
N PRO A 69 16.96 14.90 15.48
CA PRO A 69 15.88 15.32 14.60
C PRO A 69 16.19 16.72 14.04
N SER A 70 16.39 16.80 12.73
CA SER A 70 16.81 18.03 12.06
C SER A 70 16.32 18.05 10.60
N PRO A 71 16.19 19.24 9.97
CA PRO A 71 15.93 19.32 8.53
C PRO A 71 16.98 18.57 7.70
N GLN A 72 18.23 18.49 8.19
CA GLN A 72 19.27 17.68 7.56
C GLN A 72 18.93 16.18 7.61
N ALA A 73 18.42 15.66 8.74
CA ALA A 73 18.00 14.26 8.85
C ALA A 73 16.92 13.91 7.80
N ARG A 74 15.91 14.77 7.61
CA ARG A 74 14.87 14.57 6.57
C ARG A 74 15.46 14.48 5.16
N ARG A 75 16.44 15.33 4.86
CA ARG A 75 17.18 15.28 3.58
C ARG A 75 18.00 14.00 3.45
N MET A 76 18.61 13.52 4.54
CA MET A 76 19.37 12.27 4.52
C MET A 76 18.46 11.05 4.31
N GLU A 77 17.28 11.01 4.92
CA GLU A 77 16.27 9.97 4.66
C GLU A 77 15.86 9.94 3.17
N GLU A 78 15.67 11.10 2.54
CA GLU A 78 15.37 11.17 1.10
C GLU A 78 16.53 10.69 0.23
N ILE A 79 17.76 11.13 0.53
CA ILE A 79 18.97 10.69 -0.18
C ILE A 79 19.16 9.18 -0.03
N LEU A 80 18.99 8.65 1.19
CA LEU A 80 19.10 7.23 1.50
C LEU A 80 18.12 6.44 0.64
N TRP A 81 16.82 6.75 0.73
CA TRP A 81 15.79 6.08 -0.07
C TRP A 81 16.11 6.13 -1.57
N ARG A 82 16.35 7.35 -2.08
CA ARG A 82 16.53 7.57 -3.52
C ARG A 82 17.77 6.88 -4.07
N LYS A 83 18.93 7.09 -3.44
CA LYS A 83 20.23 6.63 -3.95
C LYS A 83 20.52 5.16 -3.66
N VAL A 84 20.03 4.65 -2.53
CA VAL A 84 20.33 3.27 -2.11
C VAL A 84 19.32 2.29 -2.71
N TYR A 85 18.03 2.62 -2.71
CA TYR A 85 16.99 1.64 -3.05
C TYR A 85 16.27 1.95 -4.37
N TYR A 86 15.79 3.17 -4.54
CA TYR A 86 14.91 3.54 -5.67
C TYR A 86 15.65 3.65 -7.02
N GLU A 87 16.78 4.37 -7.08
CA GLU A 87 17.53 4.59 -8.32
C GLU A 87 18.10 3.28 -8.90
N PRO A 88 18.70 2.36 -8.13
CA PRO A 88 19.15 1.07 -8.66
C PRO A 88 18.02 0.23 -9.26
N LEU A 89 16.85 0.19 -8.60
CA LEU A 89 15.67 -0.50 -9.11
C LEU A 89 15.19 0.13 -10.42
N THR A 90 15.11 1.46 -10.46
CA THR A 90 14.64 2.21 -11.64
C THR A 90 15.61 2.06 -12.81
N ALA A 91 16.92 2.07 -12.55
CA ALA A 91 17.96 1.78 -13.54
C ALA A 91 17.81 0.37 -14.10
N ALA A 92 17.61 -0.65 -13.24
CA ALA A 92 17.36 -2.02 -13.67
C ALA A 92 16.11 -2.13 -14.56
N LYS A 93 14.99 -1.48 -14.16
CA LYS A 93 13.76 -1.42 -14.97
C LYS A 93 14.02 -0.75 -16.33
N LYS A 94 14.80 0.34 -16.38
CA LYS A 94 15.13 1.07 -17.61
C LYS A 94 16.01 0.26 -18.56
N MET A 95 17.03 -0.43 -18.06
CA MET A 95 17.93 -1.27 -18.87
C MET A 95 17.19 -2.36 -19.62
N ARG A 96 16.09 -2.85 -19.05
CA ARG A 96 15.27 -3.91 -19.62
C ARG A 96 14.30 -3.46 -20.70
N LYS A 97 14.09 -2.14 -20.88
CA LYS A 97 13.22 -1.56 -21.92
C LYS A 97 11.83 -2.20 -22.03
N GLY A 98 11.27 -2.65 -20.91
CA GLY A 98 9.94 -3.28 -20.87
C GLY A 98 9.90 -4.79 -21.15
N ASN A 99 11.05 -5.45 -21.34
CA ASN A 99 11.11 -6.91 -21.45
C ASN A 99 10.61 -7.61 -20.16
N ALA A 100 10.44 -8.93 -20.17
CA ALA A 100 10.13 -9.76 -18.99
C ALA A 100 11.39 -10.07 -18.15
N TRP A 101 11.25 -10.32 -16.84
CA TRP A 101 12.41 -10.46 -15.95
C TRP A 101 13.00 -11.84 -16.15
N THR A 102 14.31 -11.95 -16.37
CA THR A 102 14.96 -13.25 -16.28
C THR A 102 15.00 -13.71 -14.82
N SER A 103 15.05 -15.02 -14.57
CA SER A 103 15.10 -15.56 -13.20
C SER A 103 16.29 -15.03 -12.39
N GLY A 104 17.44 -14.84 -13.05
CA GLY A 104 18.63 -14.24 -12.44
C GLY A 104 18.44 -12.77 -12.06
N GLU A 105 17.91 -11.95 -12.98
CA GLU A 105 17.63 -10.54 -12.70
C GLU A 105 16.57 -10.37 -11.62
N ALA A 106 15.49 -11.14 -11.66
CA ALA A 106 14.45 -11.15 -10.64
C ALA A 106 15.04 -11.49 -9.26
N CYS A 107 15.93 -12.47 -9.18
CA CYS A 107 16.61 -12.85 -7.93
C CYS A 107 17.45 -11.70 -7.36
N TRP A 108 18.26 -11.03 -8.20
CA TRP A 108 19.07 -9.89 -7.76
C TRP A 108 18.21 -8.73 -7.25
N VAL A 109 17.11 -8.41 -7.94
CA VAL A 109 16.19 -7.36 -7.51
C VAL A 109 15.44 -7.76 -6.25
N HIS A 110 14.96 -9.01 -6.14
CA HIS A 110 14.34 -9.52 -4.91
C HIS A 110 15.28 -9.38 -3.72
N ASN A 111 16.53 -9.84 -3.84
CA ASN A 111 17.51 -9.71 -2.77
C ASN A 111 17.77 -8.24 -2.38
N HIS A 112 17.87 -7.35 -3.37
CA HIS A 112 18.01 -5.91 -3.13
C HIS A 112 16.80 -5.30 -2.39
N LEU A 113 15.58 -5.69 -2.74
CA LEU A 113 14.36 -5.20 -2.09
C LEU A 113 14.21 -5.79 -0.67
N TRP A 114 14.45 -7.08 -0.47
CA TRP A 114 14.38 -7.73 0.85
C TRP A 114 15.44 -7.21 1.83
N THR A 115 16.66 -6.95 1.36
CA THR A 115 17.68 -6.27 2.19
C THR A 115 17.27 -4.85 2.56
N GLY A 116 16.50 -4.16 1.70
CA GLY A 116 15.84 -2.90 2.05
C GLY A 116 14.75 -3.06 3.11
N VAL A 117 13.91 -4.08 3.01
CA VAL A 117 12.86 -4.37 3.99
C VAL A 117 13.49 -4.62 5.37
N ALA A 118 14.50 -5.50 5.44
CA ALA A 118 15.22 -5.77 6.68
C ALA A 118 15.85 -4.49 7.27
N TYR A 119 16.45 -3.66 6.42
CA TYR A 119 17.05 -2.40 6.84
C TYR A 119 16.04 -1.43 7.46
N TYR A 120 14.91 -1.17 6.80
CA TYR A 120 13.93 -0.23 7.31
C TYR A 120 13.24 -0.72 8.57
N HIS A 121 13.08 -2.04 8.76
CA HIS A 121 12.67 -2.61 10.05
C HIS A 121 13.68 -2.33 11.16
N GLN A 122 14.96 -2.53 10.88
CA GLN A 122 16.01 -2.19 11.85
C GLN A 122 16.01 -0.69 12.18
N LEU A 123 15.84 0.17 11.19
CA LEU A 123 15.79 1.62 11.39
C LEU A 123 14.55 2.04 12.20
N LEU A 124 13.38 1.44 11.93
CA LEU A 124 12.18 1.62 12.75
C LEU A 124 12.43 1.23 14.20
N HIS A 125 13.06 0.07 14.42
CA HIS A 125 13.43 -0.39 15.75
C HIS A 125 14.39 0.61 16.45
N SER A 126 15.36 1.17 15.73
CA SER A 126 16.23 2.21 16.28
C SER A 126 15.45 3.47 16.69
N PHE A 127 14.44 3.89 15.92
CA PHE A 127 13.58 5.03 16.27
C PHE A 127 12.71 4.75 17.50
N THR A 128 12.14 3.55 17.63
CA THR A 128 11.29 3.22 18.79
C THR A 128 12.11 3.14 20.08
N CYS A 129 13.30 2.55 20.04
CA CYS A 129 14.21 2.50 21.20
C CYS A 129 14.69 3.89 21.65
N THR A 130 14.87 4.84 20.71
CA THR A 130 15.39 6.18 21.02
C THR A 130 14.30 7.19 21.42
N SER A 131 13.07 7.05 20.91
CA SER A 131 12.07 8.11 20.98
C SER A 131 10.94 7.88 21.99
N GLN A 132 10.52 6.63 22.25
CA GLN A 132 9.40 6.31 23.16
C GLN A 132 9.46 4.83 23.61
N PRO A 133 9.73 4.50 24.89
CA PRO A 133 9.74 3.11 25.39
C PRO A 133 8.35 2.43 25.49
N GLN A 134 7.27 3.14 25.11
CA GLN A 134 5.91 2.60 25.10
C GLN A 134 5.52 1.93 23.78
N PHE A 135 6.26 2.16 22.69
CA PHE A 135 5.99 1.54 21.40
C PHE A 135 6.69 0.18 21.32
N ARG A 136 5.91 -0.90 21.24
CA ARG A 136 6.45 -2.23 20.92
C ARG A 136 6.30 -2.44 19.43
N LEU A 137 7.26 -3.15 18.81
CA LEU A 137 7.18 -3.60 17.42
C LEU A 137 5.88 -4.41 17.14
N ALA A 138 5.24 -4.93 18.20
CA ALA A 138 3.93 -5.57 18.19
C ALA A 138 2.77 -4.62 17.82
N ASP A 139 2.90 -3.30 18.00
CA ASP A 139 1.91 -2.29 17.58
C ASP A 139 1.97 -2.05 16.05
N LEU A 140 2.95 -2.65 15.37
CA LEU A 140 3.03 -2.79 13.91
C LEU A 140 2.46 -4.15 13.43
N LEU A 141 1.61 -4.79 14.23
CA LEU A 141 0.76 -5.90 13.80
C LEU A 141 -0.71 -5.43 13.75
N PRO A 142 -1.53 -5.96 12.84
CA PRO A 142 -2.96 -5.68 12.86
C PRO A 142 -3.55 -6.35 14.10
N TYR A 143 -3.91 -5.56 15.11
CA TYR A 143 -4.93 -6.01 16.05
C TYR A 143 -6.29 -5.64 15.44
N PRO A 144 -7.18 -6.60 15.16
CA PRO A 144 -8.58 -6.25 14.94
C PRO A 144 -9.07 -5.60 16.23
N ASN A 145 -9.72 -4.44 16.13
CA ASN A 145 -10.34 -3.76 17.26
C ASN A 145 -11.09 -4.79 18.11
N ASN A 146 -10.61 -5.07 19.32
CA ASN A 146 -11.54 -5.42 20.38
C ASN A 146 -12.10 -4.08 20.86
N ASP A 147 -13.42 -4.01 20.88
CA ASP A 147 -14.23 -2.88 21.27
C ASP A 147 -14.07 -2.54 22.77
N ASP A 148 -12.86 -2.20 23.20
CA ASP A 148 -12.64 -1.58 24.50
C ASP A 148 -12.71 -0.05 24.32
N GLU A 149 -13.91 0.48 24.55
CA GLU A 149 -14.30 1.90 24.46
C GLU A 149 -13.49 2.89 25.33
N ASP A 150 -12.36 2.50 25.95
CA ASP A 150 -11.69 3.35 26.96
C ASP A 150 -10.19 3.61 26.73
N SER A 151 -9.69 3.40 25.52
CA SER A 151 -8.35 3.89 25.16
C SER A 151 -8.47 5.10 24.25
N THR A 152 -8.37 6.29 24.84
CA THR A 152 -8.01 7.51 24.12
C THR A 152 -6.64 7.28 23.47
N VAL A 153 -6.63 6.74 22.25
CA VAL A 153 -5.41 6.61 21.44
C VAL A 153 -4.96 8.02 21.14
N ALA A 154 -4.08 8.53 22.00
CA ALA A 154 -3.47 9.82 21.82
C ALA A 154 -2.81 9.83 20.45
N SER A 155 -3.37 10.60 19.52
CA SER A 155 -2.69 10.90 18.25
C SER A 155 -1.24 11.28 18.57
N PRO A 156 -0.23 10.64 17.93
CA PRO A 156 1.17 10.91 18.24
C PRO A 156 1.54 12.30 17.71
N THR A 157 1.12 13.32 18.45
CA THR A 157 1.44 14.74 18.28
C THR A 157 2.85 15.01 18.82
N GLY A 158 3.80 14.21 18.34
CA GLY A 158 5.23 14.40 18.49
C GLY A 158 5.84 14.62 17.11
N GLU A 159 5.82 15.86 16.65
CA GLU A 159 6.03 16.30 15.25
C GLU A 159 7.32 15.82 14.56
N SER A 160 8.31 15.27 15.27
CA SER A 160 9.56 14.86 14.62
C SER A 160 9.85 13.36 14.63
N GLY A 161 9.25 12.57 15.53
CA GLY A 161 9.43 11.11 15.57
C GLY A 161 8.40 10.37 14.73
N SER A 162 7.17 10.89 14.71
CA SER A 162 6.06 10.34 13.91
C SER A 162 6.36 10.40 12.40
N ASP A 163 6.96 11.50 11.94
CA ASP A 163 7.33 11.71 10.53
C ASP A 163 8.34 10.66 10.02
N SER A 164 9.42 10.39 10.77
CA SER A 164 10.43 9.41 10.38
C SER A 164 9.86 7.98 10.37
N ILE A 165 9.00 7.64 11.34
CA ILE A 165 8.29 6.35 11.38
C ILE A 165 7.37 6.21 10.15
N HIS A 166 6.55 7.22 9.87
CA HIS A 166 5.68 7.26 8.70
C HIS A 166 6.46 7.05 7.39
N ARG A 167 7.61 7.72 7.24
CA ARG A 167 8.46 7.60 6.05
C ARG A 167 9.08 6.21 5.91
N CYS A 168 9.57 5.62 7.00
CA CYS A 168 10.06 4.25 6.98
C CYS A 168 8.97 3.26 6.59
N LEU A 169 7.75 3.38 7.14
CA LEU A 169 6.60 2.55 6.77
C LEU A 169 6.21 2.75 5.30
N THR A 170 6.26 3.98 4.79
CA THR A 170 6.03 4.26 3.37
C THR A 170 7.09 3.59 2.49
N CYS A 171 8.37 3.64 2.89
CA CYS A 171 9.46 2.94 2.17
C CYS A 171 9.28 1.42 2.20
N LEU A 172 8.84 0.84 3.33
CA LEU A 172 8.53 -0.60 3.43
C LEU A 172 7.37 -0.99 2.50
N GLY A 173 6.32 -0.17 2.44
CA GLY A 173 5.22 -0.33 1.50
C GLY A 173 5.69 -0.23 0.05
N ASP A 174 6.58 0.70 -0.28
CA ASP A 174 7.12 0.87 -1.62
C ASP A 174 7.98 -0.33 -2.04
N LEU A 175 8.90 -0.78 -1.19
CA LEU A 175 9.77 -1.93 -1.46
C LEU A 175 8.95 -3.19 -1.74
N THR A 176 7.97 -3.48 -0.88
CA THR A 176 7.12 -4.67 -1.03
C THR A 176 6.12 -4.54 -2.17
N ARG A 177 5.65 -3.33 -2.48
CA ARG A 177 4.88 -3.07 -3.70
C ARG A 177 5.71 -3.32 -4.96
N TYR A 178 6.97 -2.90 -5.00
CA TYR A 178 7.83 -3.12 -6.17
C TYR A 178 8.12 -4.60 -6.43
N MET A 179 8.06 -5.45 -5.39
CA MET A 179 8.15 -6.90 -5.55
C MET A 179 6.94 -7.50 -6.28
N LEU A 180 5.79 -6.81 -6.28
CA LEU A 180 4.60 -7.26 -7.02
C LEU A 180 4.80 -7.23 -8.55
N ASP A 181 5.75 -6.44 -9.03
CA ASP A 181 6.14 -6.37 -10.46
C ASP A 181 7.12 -7.49 -10.87
N LEU A 182 7.56 -8.34 -9.92
CA LEU A 182 8.54 -9.40 -10.14
C LEU A 182 7.86 -10.78 -10.21
N PRO A 183 8.49 -11.77 -10.87
CA PRO A 183 8.08 -13.17 -10.75
C PRO A 183 8.06 -13.62 -9.28
N SER A 184 7.08 -14.46 -8.94
CA SER A 184 6.88 -14.99 -7.58
C SER A 184 6.76 -13.87 -6.51
N PRO A 185 5.79 -12.96 -6.64
CA PRO A 185 5.64 -11.82 -5.73
C PRO A 185 5.19 -12.25 -4.32
N PRO A 186 5.44 -11.44 -3.28
CA PRO A 186 4.84 -11.65 -1.97
C PRO A 186 3.31 -11.42 -2.01
N PRO A 187 2.57 -11.86 -0.98
CA PRO A 187 1.14 -11.60 -0.88
C PRO A 187 0.82 -10.10 -0.88
N HIS A 188 -0.27 -9.70 -1.57
CA HIS A 188 -0.71 -8.30 -1.66
C HIS A 188 -0.97 -7.63 -0.29
N HIS A 189 -1.32 -8.40 0.74
CA HIS A 189 -1.56 -7.85 2.08
C HIS A 189 -0.30 -7.26 2.72
N LEU A 190 0.90 -7.64 2.27
CA LEU A 190 2.16 -7.15 2.85
C LEU A 190 2.36 -5.64 2.62
N PRO A 191 2.37 -5.12 1.37
CA PRO A 191 2.41 -3.68 1.14
C PRO A 191 1.19 -2.94 1.70
N VAL A 192 -0.01 -3.55 1.67
CA VAL A 192 -1.23 -2.98 2.28
C VAL A 192 -1.00 -2.67 3.76
N ARG A 193 -0.46 -3.64 4.51
CA ARG A 193 -0.17 -3.47 5.95
C ARG A 193 0.75 -2.28 6.21
N TYR A 194 1.84 -2.16 5.47
CA TYR A 194 2.78 -1.04 5.67
C TYR A 194 2.17 0.31 5.34
N TYR A 195 1.40 0.42 4.26
CA TYR A 195 0.76 1.70 3.93
C TYR A 195 -0.35 2.08 4.90
N LEU A 196 -1.16 1.12 5.37
CA LEU A 196 -2.18 1.41 6.39
C LEU A 196 -1.55 1.87 7.71
N GLN A 197 -0.44 1.25 8.11
CA GLN A 197 0.34 1.72 9.26
C GLN A 197 0.92 3.12 9.02
N ALA A 198 1.47 3.39 7.84
CA ALA A 198 1.94 4.73 7.51
C ALA A 198 0.81 5.76 7.62
N LEU A 199 -0.38 5.44 7.13
CA LEU A 199 -1.57 6.30 7.21
C LEU A 199 -2.11 6.47 8.62
N HIS A 200 -1.86 5.53 9.54
CA HIS A 200 -2.18 5.72 10.96
C HIS A 200 -1.39 6.89 11.57
N TYR A 201 -0.11 7.02 11.22
CA TYR A 201 0.74 8.14 11.67
C TYR A 201 0.48 9.43 10.90
N TYR A 202 0.17 9.32 9.61
CA TYR A 202 -0.06 10.47 8.75
C TYR A 202 -1.24 10.26 7.79
N PRO A 203 -2.48 10.44 8.26
CA PRO A 203 -3.69 10.21 7.47
C PRO A 203 -3.80 11.11 6.24
N GLU A 204 -3.25 12.32 6.30
CA GLU A 204 -3.34 13.32 5.22
C GLU A 204 -2.30 13.11 4.10
N GLY A 205 -1.61 11.97 4.09
CA GLY A 205 -0.56 11.63 3.12
C GLY A 205 -1.12 11.15 1.77
N GLY A 206 -1.40 12.09 0.86
CA GLY A 206 -1.98 11.77 -0.45
C GLY A 206 -1.16 10.80 -1.31
N LEU A 207 0.18 10.90 -1.26
CA LEU A 207 1.07 9.96 -1.96
C LEU A 207 0.91 8.52 -1.42
N THR A 208 0.82 8.36 -0.10
CA THR A 208 0.65 7.06 0.56
C THR A 208 -0.70 6.44 0.20
N HIS A 209 -1.77 7.24 0.17
CA HIS A 209 -3.07 6.82 -0.35
C HIS A 209 -3.00 6.38 -1.82
N SER A 210 -2.35 7.15 -2.70
CA SER A 210 -2.20 6.77 -4.11
C SER A 210 -1.40 5.48 -4.30
N ASN A 211 -0.35 5.28 -3.49
CA ASN A 211 0.43 4.05 -3.52
C ASN A 211 -0.38 2.84 -3.04
N LEU A 212 -1.16 2.97 -1.96
CA LEU A 212 -2.06 1.93 -1.47
C LEU A 212 -3.16 1.60 -2.49
N ALA A 213 -3.75 2.61 -3.13
CA ALA A 213 -4.73 2.43 -4.19
C ALA A 213 -4.16 1.64 -5.38
N THR A 214 -2.89 1.84 -5.70
CA THR A 214 -2.19 1.06 -6.74
C THR A 214 -2.14 -0.42 -6.36
N VAL A 215 -1.84 -0.74 -5.10
CA VAL A 215 -1.83 -2.13 -4.61
C VAL A 215 -3.22 -2.75 -4.75
N TYR A 216 -4.25 -2.07 -4.28
CA TYR A 216 -5.64 -2.54 -4.41
C TYR A 216 -6.07 -2.71 -5.88
N THR A 217 -5.59 -1.84 -6.78
CA THR A 217 -5.84 -1.99 -8.23
C THR A 217 -5.20 -3.27 -8.76
N THR A 218 -3.97 -3.58 -8.34
CA THR A 218 -3.26 -4.80 -8.79
C THR A 218 -3.81 -6.09 -8.19
N SER A 219 -4.57 -6.00 -7.09
CA SER A 219 -5.24 -7.13 -6.43
C SER A 219 -6.75 -7.15 -6.69
N ASP A 220 -7.22 -6.51 -7.76
CA ASP A 220 -8.62 -6.42 -8.21
C ASP A 220 -9.64 -5.89 -7.18
N GLN A 221 -9.18 -5.19 -6.14
CA GLN A 221 -10.02 -4.54 -5.11
C GLN A 221 -10.40 -3.11 -5.53
N SER A 222 -11.18 -3.01 -6.61
CA SER A 222 -11.42 -1.75 -7.32
C SER A 222 -12.14 -0.67 -6.48
N LEU A 223 -13.03 -1.04 -5.54
CA LEU A 223 -13.69 -0.09 -4.63
C LEU A 223 -12.72 0.56 -3.65
N LEU A 224 -11.87 -0.26 -3.02
CA LEU A 224 -10.85 0.23 -2.09
C LEU A 224 -9.82 1.10 -2.83
N ALA A 225 -9.45 0.70 -4.04
CA ALA A 225 -8.61 1.52 -4.91
C ALA A 225 -9.25 2.89 -5.22
N ALA A 226 -10.52 2.92 -5.63
CA ALA A 226 -11.24 4.17 -5.89
C ALA A 226 -11.35 5.05 -4.63
N ALA A 227 -11.64 4.44 -3.47
CA ALA A 227 -11.67 5.16 -2.19
C ALA A 227 -10.33 5.85 -1.92
N HIS A 228 -9.22 5.11 -1.99
CA HIS A 228 -7.90 5.68 -1.71
C HIS A 228 -7.41 6.68 -2.76
N TYR A 229 -7.69 6.48 -4.05
CA TYR A 229 -7.38 7.52 -5.05
C TYR A 229 -8.19 8.79 -4.81
N LEU A 230 -9.48 8.70 -4.48
CA LEU A 230 -10.29 9.87 -4.12
C LEU A 230 -9.73 10.57 -2.89
N ARG A 231 -9.38 9.80 -1.84
CA ARG A 231 -8.76 10.36 -0.64
C ARG A 231 -7.42 11.05 -0.97
N ALA A 232 -6.59 10.46 -1.81
CA ALA A 232 -5.34 11.07 -2.28
C ALA A 232 -5.55 12.44 -2.96
N LEU A 233 -6.70 12.66 -3.61
CA LEU A 233 -7.04 13.92 -4.27
C LEU A 233 -7.71 14.94 -3.34
N THR A 234 -8.23 14.51 -2.20
CA THR A 234 -9.05 15.36 -1.32
C THR A 234 -8.46 15.64 0.06
N CYS A 235 -7.43 14.89 0.48
CA CYS A 235 -6.71 15.12 1.73
C CYS A 235 -5.89 16.42 1.69
N GLU A 236 -5.43 16.89 2.85
CA GLU A 236 -4.73 18.17 3.01
C GLU A 236 -3.44 18.23 2.17
N LYS A 237 -2.60 17.19 2.23
CA LYS A 237 -1.46 17.03 1.31
C LYS A 237 -1.86 16.15 0.13
N SER A 238 -2.69 16.71 -0.73
CA SER A 238 -3.19 16.04 -1.93
C SER A 238 -2.05 15.61 -2.87
N PHE A 239 -2.32 14.59 -3.68
CA PHE A 239 -1.41 14.08 -4.70
C PHE A 239 -2.12 13.99 -6.06
N GLU A 240 -1.93 15.01 -6.88
CA GLU A 240 -2.56 15.14 -8.21
C GLU A 240 -2.23 13.97 -9.15
N GLY A 241 -1.08 13.32 -8.97
CA GLY A 241 -0.71 12.13 -9.73
C GLY A 241 -1.69 10.95 -9.60
N ALA A 242 -2.60 10.97 -8.62
CA ALA A 242 -3.68 10.01 -8.48
C ALA A 242 -4.79 10.14 -9.54
N GLU A 243 -4.97 11.32 -10.15
CA GLU A 243 -6.10 11.61 -11.05
C GLU A 243 -6.10 10.70 -12.28
N GLY A 244 -4.96 10.59 -12.96
CA GLY A 244 -4.82 9.72 -14.13
C GLY A 244 -5.00 8.23 -13.80
N ASN A 245 -4.67 7.82 -12.57
CA ASN A 245 -4.87 6.44 -12.12
C ASN A 245 -6.34 6.16 -11.83
N LEU A 246 -7.01 7.08 -11.12
CA LEU A 246 -8.45 7.00 -10.85
C LEU A 246 -9.24 6.96 -12.16
N LYS A 247 -8.92 7.86 -13.10
CA LYS A 247 -9.59 7.90 -14.41
C LYS A 247 -9.50 6.56 -15.13
N ARG A 248 -8.31 5.95 -15.22
CA ARG A 248 -8.13 4.63 -15.86
C ARG A 248 -8.95 3.53 -15.17
N LEU A 249 -9.02 3.54 -13.83
CA LEU A 249 -9.82 2.58 -13.07
C LEU A 249 -11.32 2.73 -13.35
N LEU A 250 -11.80 3.97 -13.41
CA LEU A 250 -13.20 4.30 -13.68
C LEU A 250 -13.59 4.01 -15.13
N ASP A 251 -12.74 4.34 -16.09
CA ASP A 251 -12.95 4.05 -17.52
C ASP A 251 -13.01 2.53 -17.76
N LYS A 252 -12.13 1.75 -17.12
CA LYS A 252 -12.19 0.28 -17.12
C LYS A 252 -13.53 -0.23 -16.57
N SER A 253 -14.01 0.35 -15.46
CA SER A 253 -15.27 -0.06 -14.84
C SER A 253 -16.48 0.27 -15.71
N ARG A 254 -16.46 1.42 -16.38
CA ARG A 254 -17.49 1.81 -17.34
C ARG A 254 -17.58 0.85 -18.51
N ALA A 255 -16.44 0.48 -19.11
CA ALA A 255 -16.42 -0.48 -20.21
C ALA A 255 -16.98 -1.87 -19.79
N ILE A 256 -16.67 -2.32 -18.57
CA ILE A 256 -17.21 -3.58 -18.04
C ILE A 256 -18.72 -3.48 -17.82
N TYR A 257 -19.18 -2.35 -17.32
CA TYR A 257 -20.61 -2.08 -17.13
C TYR A 257 -21.37 -2.09 -18.46
N GLU A 258 -20.89 -1.36 -19.48
CA GLU A 258 -21.52 -1.28 -20.81
C GLU A 258 -21.64 -2.67 -21.45
N ASN A 259 -20.56 -3.46 -21.44
CA ASN A 259 -20.58 -4.82 -21.98
C ASN A 259 -21.51 -5.76 -21.19
N GLY A 260 -21.58 -5.62 -19.86
CA GLY A 260 -22.40 -6.48 -19.01
C GLY A 260 -23.90 -6.19 -19.08
N VAL A 261 -24.29 -5.01 -19.56
CA VAL A 261 -25.70 -4.68 -19.85
C VAL A 261 -26.17 -5.41 -21.12
N GLU A 262 -25.28 -5.60 -22.10
CA GLU A 262 -25.58 -6.26 -23.38
C GLU A 262 -25.59 -7.79 -23.32
N GLU A 263 -25.09 -8.40 -22.24
CA GLU A 263 -25.11 -9.86 -22.05
C GLU A 263 -26.55 -10.39 -21.82
N GLU A 264 -27.14 -10.93 -22.87
CA GLU A 264 -28.40 -11.70 -22.84
C GLU A 264 -28.14 -13.16 -22.44
N GLY A 265 -28.49 -13.54 -21.21
CA GLY A 265 -28.28 -14.90 -20.71
C GLY A 265 -28.73 -15.09 -19.26
N ASN A 266 -28.63 -16.32 -18.75
CA ASN A 266 -29.01 -16.66 -17.38
C ASN A 266 -27.96 -16.09 -16.39
N LYS A 267 -28.28 -14.96 -15.76
CA LYS A 267 -27.36 -14.20 -14.90
C LYS A 267 -27.17 -14.91 -13.56
N THR A 268 -25.93 -15.29 -13.27
CA THR A 268 -25.56 -15.94 -11.99
C THR A 268 -25.46 -14.91 -10.85
N PRO A 269 -25.49 -15.34 -9.57
CA PRO A 269 -25.22 -14.45 -8.44
C PRO A 269 -23.88 -13.71 -8.58
N SER A 270 -22.83 -14.40 -9.04
CA SER A 270 -21.50 -13.80 -9.30
C SER A 270 -21.53 -12.70 -10.37
N HIS A 271 -22.39 -12.84 -11.39
CA HIS A 271 -22.60 -11.77 -12.36
C HIS A 271 -23.21 -10.52 -11.71
N TYR A 272 -24.22 -10.66 -10.85
CA TYR A 272 -24.82 -9.51 -10.14
C TYR A 272 -23.84 -8.82 -9.19
N HIS A 273 -23.00 -9.59 -8.50
CA HIS A 273 -21.91 -9.05 -7.68
C HIS A 273 -20.94 -8.19 -8.50
N LYS A 274 -20.47 -8.73 -9.63
CA LYS A 274 -19.59 -8.02 -10.56
C LYS A 274 -20.25 -6.77 -11.11
N MET A 275 -21.51 -6.86 -11.51
CA MET A 275 -22.26 -5.71 -12.05
C MET A 275 -22.48 -4.65 -10.98
N PHE A 276 -22.85 -5.02 -9.75
CA PHE A 276 -23.00 -4.09 -8.65
C PHE A 276 -21.72 -3.26 -8.42
N LEU A 277 -20.57 -3.94 -8.39
CA LEU A 277 -19.26 -3.31 -8.26
C LEU A 277 -19.00 -2.28 -9.38
N HIS A 278 -19.13 -2.69 -10.64
CA HIS A 278 -18.76 -1.84 -11.78
C HIS A 278 -19.80 -0.74 -12.06
N THR A 279 -21.08 -0.98 -11.78
CA THR A 279 -22.13 0.06 -11.84
C THR A 279 -21.89 1.11 -10.76
N SER A 280 -21.54 0.69 -9.53
CA SER A 280 -21.18 1.61 -8.44
C SER A 280 -19.97 2.48 -8.79
N LEU A 281 -18.92 1.90 -9.37
CA LEU A 281 -17.75 2.66 -9.83
C LEU A 281 -18.09 3.58 -11.02
N THR A 282 -18.98 3.17 -11.90
CA THR A 282 -19.45 4.03 -13.00
C THR A 282 -20.24 5.23 -12.47
N LEU A 283 -21.07 5.03 -11.45
CA LEU A 283 -21.77 6.09 -10.74
C LEU A 283 -20.79 7.09 -10.09
N VAL A 284 -19.71 6.58 -9.48
CA VAL A 284 -18.61 7.41 -8.95
C VAL A 284 -17.97 8.25 -10.06
N SER A 285 -17.77 7.67 -11.24
CA SER A 285 -17.27 8.43 -12.41
C SER A 285 -18.21 9.56 -12.81
N CYS A 286 -19.52 9.37 -12.76
CA CYS A 286 -20.49 10.43 -13.03
C CYS A 286 -20.38 11.57 -12.02
N PHE A 287 -20.22 11.26 -10.73
CA PHE A 287 -20.06 12.29 -9.69
C PHE A 287 -18.74 13.05 -9.78
N VAL A 288 -17.63 12.37 -10.10
CA VAL A 288 -16.32 13.01 -10.25
C VAL A 288 -16.31 13.96 -11.46
N ASN A 289 -16.98 13.59 -12.55
CA ASN A 289 -17.00 14.34 -13.81
C ASN A 289 -18.20 15.31 -13.94
N ASN A 290 -19.04 15.44 -12.92
CA ASN A 290 -20.25 16.27 -12.92
C ASN A 290 -21.18 16.01 -14.14
N ARG A 291 -21.44 14.72 -14.42
CA ARG A 291 -22.26 14.25 -15.56
C ARG A 291 -23.76 14.50 -15.35
N ALA A 292 -24.54 14.35 -16.42
CA ALA A 292 -25.98 14.63 -16.47
C ALA A 292 -26.81 13.81 -15.46
N THR A 293 -27.86 14.42 -14.93
CA THR A 293 -28.76 13.84 -13.90
C THR A 293 -29.49 12.59 -14.35
N GLU A 294 -29.78 12.45 -15.66
CA GLU A 294 -30.49 11.28 -16.21
C GLU A 294 -29.64 10.00 -16.16
N GLU A 295 -28.36 10.09 -16.52
CA GLU A 295 -27.43 8.95 -16.43
C GLU A 295 -27.27 8.50 -14.99
N VAL A 296 -27.16 9.45 -14.05
CA VAL A 296 -27.08 9.19 -12.62
C VAL A 296 -28.33 8.45 -12.12
N ALA A 297 -29.53 8.92 -12.49
CA ALA A 297 -30.78 8.27 -12.08
C ALA A 297 -30.85 6.82 -12.56
N ARG A 298 -30.48 6.58 -13.82
CA ARG A 298 -30.44 5.23 -14.41
C ARG A 298 -29.45 4.31 -13.69
N LEU A 299 -28.22 4.78 -13.45
CA LEU A 299 -27.20 4.02 -12.72
C LEU A 299 -27.62 3.72 -11.27
N CYS A 300 -28.28 4.66 -10.59
CA CYS A 300 -28.82 4.42 -9.25
C CYS A 300 -29.87 3.29 -9.26
N GLN A 301 -30.78 3.30 -10.24
CA GLN A 301 -31.76 2.23 -10.38
C GLN A 301 -31.08 0.87 -10.63
N ASP A 302 -30.08 0.83 -11.51
CA ASP A 302 -29.32 -0.39 -11.81
C ASP A 302 -28.60 -0.93 -10.57
N VAL A 303 -27.94 -0.06 -9.79
CA VAL A 303 -27.27 -0.44 -8.53
C VAL A 303 -28.27 -1.06 -7.55
N LEU A 304 -29.45 -0.47 -7.39
CA LEU A 304 -30.48 -0.98 -6.47
C LEU A 304 -31.03 -2.34 -6.91
N VAL A 305 -31.28 -2.52 -8.20
CA VAL A 305 -31.74 -3.81 -8.75
C VAL A 305 -30.68 -4.89 -8.57
N GLN A 306 -29.42 -4.58 -8.90
CA GLN A 306 -28.31 -5.51 -8.75
C GLN A 306 -28.07 -5.86 -7.27
N LEU A 307 -28.15 -4.89 -6.37
CA LEU A 307 -28.06 -5.11 -4.92
C LEU A 307 -29.19 -6.03 -4.44
N GLY A 308 -30.44 -5.77 -4.85
CA GLY A 308 -31.57 -6.64 -4.51
C GLY A 308 -31.34 -8.09 -4.94
N LYS A 309 -30.83 -8.31 -6.16
CA LYS A 309 -30.48 -9.65 -6.66
C LYS A 309 -29.34 -10.33 -5.91
N VAL A 310 -28.37 -9.56 -5.44
CA VAL A 310 -27.30 -10.11 -4.59
C VAL A 310 -27.85 -10.50 -3.22
N LEU A 311 -28.72 -9.68 -2.63
CA LEU A 311 -29.30 -9.94 -1.31
C LEU A 311 -30.28 -11.12 -1.32
N GLU A 312 -31.08 -11.28 -2.39
CA GLU A 312 -31.94 -12.47 -2.57
C GLU A 312 -31.13 -13.78 -2.46
N THR A 313 -29.88 -13.79 -2.93
CA THR A 313 -28.99 -14.97 -2.87
C THR A 313 -28.25 -15.11 -1.54
N TYR A 314 -28.29 -14.09 -0.69
CA TYR A 314 -27.70 -14.10 0.64
C TYR A 314 -28.62 -14.79 1.66
N ASP A 315 -29.93 -14.55 1.55
CA ASP A 315 -30.95 -15.12 2.44
C ASP A 315 -31.12 -16.65 2.28
N ASP A 316 -30.75 -17.22 1.13
CA ASP A 316 -30.83 -18.67 0.89
C ASP A 316 -29.74 -19.48 1.62
N VAL A 317 -28.57 -18.87 1.91
CA VAL A 317 -27.42 -19.58 2.50
C VAL A 317 -27.55 -19.73 4.02
N ASP A 318 -28.12 -18.73 4.71
CA ASP A 318 -28.34 -18.79 6.17
C ASP A 318 -29.49 -19.73 6.56
N ASN A 319 -30.40 -20.06 5.62
CA ASN A 319 -31.51 -20.97 5.87
C ASN A 319 -31.13 -22.46 5.78
N GLU A 320 -30.03 -22.85 5.13
CA GLU A 320 -29.60 -24.26 5.07
C GLU A 320 -28.70 -24.69 6.25
N VAL A 321 -28.11 -23.76 7.01
CA VAL A 321 -27.15 -24.09 8.09
C VAL A 321 -27.85 -24.43 9.43
N SER A 322 -29.17 -24.30 9.52
CA SER A 322 -29.90 -24.44 10.80
C SER A 322 -30.35 -25.87 11.16
N GLU A 323 -30.08 -26.92 10.36
CA GLU A 323 -30.60 -28.29 10.64
C GLU A 323 -29.57 -29.44 10.70
N THR A 324 -28.28 -29.18 10.91
CA THR A 324 -27.33 -30.28 11.20
C THR A 324 -26.50 -30.04 12.46
N SER A 325 -27.10 -30.34 13.61
CA SER A 325 -26.34 -30.56 14.84
C SER A 325 -25.42 -31.78 14.65
N PRO A 326 -24.09 -31.68 14.85
CA PRO A 326 -23.23 -32.86 14.85
C PRO A 326 -23.47 -33.71 16.12
N PRO A 327 -23.46 -35.05 16.03
CA PRO A 327 -23.58 -35.90 17.21
C PRO A 327 -22.31 -35.80 18.07
N PRO A 328 -22.41 -36.05 19.39
CA PRO A 328 -21.29 -35.89 20.31
C PRO A 328 -20.19 -36.91 20.00
N SER A 329 -19.00 -36.40 19.70
CA SER A 329 -17.79 -37.17 19.44
C SER A 329 -17.32 -37.91 20.71
N GLY A 330 -17.56 -39.22 20.75
CA GLY A 330 -16.88 -40.14 21.64
C GLY A 330 -15.48 -40.48 21.11
N LEU A 331 -14.45 -40.23 21.91
CA LEU A 331 -13.14 -40.89 21.78
C LEU A 331 -13.31 -42.39 22.07
N PRO A 332 -12.61 -43.32 21.38
CA PRO A 332 -11.27 -43.74 21.85
C PRO A 332 -10.38 -44.31 20.69
N PRO A 333 -9.36 -45.17 20.91
CA PRO A 333 -7.98 -44.78 21.19
C PRO A 333 -6.93 -45.44 20.25
N ASN A 334 -5.68 -44.98 20.38
CA ASN A 334 -4.44 -45.66 20.04
C ASN A 334 -4.10 -45.99 18.56
N GLY A 335 -2.96 -45.43 18.15
CA GLY A 335 -1.85 -46.22 17.63
C GLY A 335 -1.80 -46.35 16.12
N TYR A 336 -0.77 -45.71 15.54
CA TYR A 336 0.15 -46.23 14.51
C TYR A 336 0.58 -45.10 13.56
N LEU A 337 1.81 -44.63 13.78
CA LEU A 337 2.64 -44.01 12.74
C LEU A 337 3.10 -45.10 11.76
N PRO A 338 3.21 -44.79 10.47
CA PRO A 338 4.29 -45.36 9.68
C PRO A 338 5.12 -44.27 8.98
N THR A 339 6.38 -44.24 9.40
CA THR A 339 7.62 -44.14 8.60
C THR A 339 7.56 -43.61 7.17
N SER A 340 8.40 -42.59 6.95
CA SER A 340 8.96 -42.15 5.69
C SER A 340 9.62 -43.27 4.88
N ASN A 341 9.35 -43.32 3.58
CA ASN A 341 10.34 -43.78 2.61
C ASN A 341 10.18 -43.10 1.24
N GLN A 342 11.32 -42.93 0.59
CA GLN A 342 11.61 -42.07 -0.55
C GLN A 342 11.12 -42.63 -1.89
N ASN A 343 10.73 -41.75 -2.83
CA ASN A 343 11.31 -41.58 -4.17
C ASN A 343 10.31 -41.12 -5.24
N GLY A 344 10.77 -40.18 -6.07
CA GLY A 344 10.58 -40.24 -7.52
C GLY A 344 9.42 -39.42 -8.12
N HIS A 345 9.80 -38.40 -8.89
CA HIS A 345 9.14 -37.91 -10.10
C HIS A 345 7.62 -37.73 -10.08
N ASP A 346 7.17 -36.49 -9.93
CA ASP A 346 6.57 -35.74 -11.04
C ASP A 346 6.29 -34.31 -10.59
N SER A 347 6.88 -33.34 -11.27
CA SER A 347 6.54 -31.93 -11.12
C SER A 347 5.26 -31.66 -11.91
N PRO A 348 4.15 -31.23 -11.30
CA PRO A 348 3.12 -30.57 -12.06
C PRO A 348 3.65 -29.18 -12.39
N ILE A 349 3.75 -28.89 -13.69
CA ILE A 349 3.80 -27.53 -14.19
C ILE A 349 2.51 -26.86 -13.73
N GLU A 350 2.55 -26.20 -12.57
CA GLU A 350 1.48 -25.27 -12.17
C GLU A 350 1.56 -24.06 -13.10
N THR A 351 0.76 -24.10 -14.15
CA THR A 351 0.21 -22.88 -14.73
C THR A 351 -0.48 -22.14 -13.59
N GLN A 352 0.15 -21.09 -13.06
CA GLN A 352 -0.49 -20.12 -12.19
C GLN A 352 -1.59 -19.41 -12.98
N ASP A 353 -2.74 -20.06 -13.12
CA ASP A 353 -3.99 -19.35 -13.31
C ASP A 353 -4.14 -18.44 -12.10
N LYS A 354 -4.15 -17.13 -12.34
CA LYS A 354 -4.57 -16.16 -11.32
C LYS A 354 -6.01 -16.47 -10.97
N ILE A 355 -6.22 -17.30 -9.96
CA ILE A 355 -7.50 -17.47 -9.30
C ILE A 355 -7.72 -16.18 -8.49
N THR A 356 -8.09 -15.11 -9.18
CA THR A 356 -8.67 -13.94 -8.51
C THR A 356 -10.07 -14.39 -8.06
N ALA A 357 -10.27 -14.51 -6.76
CA ALA A 357 -11.60 -14.78 -6.22
C ALA A 357 -12.57 -13.70 -6.74
N PRO A 358 -13.74 -14.08 -7.30
CA PRO A 358 -14.72 -13.11 -7.77
C PRO A 358 -15.15 -12.21 -6.61
N PHE A 359 -15.40 -10.93 -6.91
CA PHE A 359 -15.91 -9.97 -5.93
C PHE A 359 -17.16 -10.53 -5.25
N SER A 360 -17.20 -10.48 -3.91
CA SER A 360 -18.36 -10.81 -3.10
C SER A 360 -18.83 -9.57 -2.34
N LEU A 361 -20.14 -9.49 -2.09
CA LEU A 361 -20.75 -8.39 -1.38
C LEU A 361 -20.64 -8.69 0.11
N THR A 362 -19.83 -7.92 0.82
CA THR A 362 -19.69 -8.02 2.28
C THR A 362 -20.12 -6.71 2.95
N PRO A 363 -20.40 -6.72 4.26
CA PRO A 363 -20.65 -5.48 5.00
C PRO A 363 -19.55 -4.42 4.81
N GLU A 364 -18.28 -4.83 4.78
CA GLU A 364 -17.13 -3.95 4.56
C GLU A 364 -17.12 -3.35 3.14
N ALA A 365 -17.52 -4.14 2.13
CA ALA A 365 -17.67 -3.66 0.76
C ALA A 365 -18.76 -2.58 0.68
N MET A 366 -19.90 -2.78 1.36
CA MET A 366 -20.98 -1.80 1.43
C MET A 366 -20.57 -0.52 2.15
N VAL A 367 -19.85 -0.63 3.28
CA VAL A 367 -19.27 0.53 3.98
C VAL A 367 -18.34 1.29 3.04
N THR A 368 -17.52 0.59 2.26
CA THR A 368 -16.61 1.20 1.29
C THR A 368 -17.38 1.95 0.19
N VAL A 369 -18.43 1.35 -0.38
CA VAL A 369 -19.30 2.02 -1.37
C VAL A 369 -19.88 3.32 -0.78
N CYS A 370 -20.48 3.24 0.40
CA CYS A 370 -21.04 4.40 1.09
C CYS A 370 -19.98 5.49 1.36
N ALA A 371 -18.78 5.11 1.78
CA ALA A 371 -17.68 6.04 2.02
C ALA A 371 -17.17 6.68 0.72
N VAL A 372 -17.16 5.96 -0.39
CA VAL A 372 -16.79 6.48 -1.72
C VAL A 372 -17.82 7.52 -2.19
N LEU A 373 -19.10 7.18 -2.14
CA LEU A 373 -20.20 8.06 -2.51
C LEU A 373 -20.26 9.31 -1.62
N SER A 374 -20.02 9.15 -0.32
CA SER A 374 -19.96 10.27 0.63
C SER A 374 -18.87 11.28 0.29
N ILE A 375 -17.67 10.82 -0.09
CA ILE A 375 -16.61 11.75 -0.52
C ILE A 375 -16.97 12.47 -1.82
N CYS A 376 -17.57 11.76 -2.77
CA CYS A 376 -18.00 12.37 -4.03
C CYS A 376 -19.05 13.46 -3.80
N THR A 377 -20.05 13.20 -2.95
CA THR A 377 -21.09 14.19 -2.63
C THR A 377 -20.57 15.38 -1.83
N GLN A 378 -19.62 15.17 -0.90
CA GLN A 378 -18.94 16.27 -0.20
C GLN A 378 -18.16 17.17 -1.17
N ARG A 379 -17.47 16.59 -2.16
CA ARG A 379 -16.77 17.33 -3.21
C ARG A 379 -17.73 18.18 -4.04
N LEU A 380 -18.86 17.61 -4.48
CA LEU A 380 -19.90 18.34 -5.21
C LEU A 380 -20.47 19.51 -4.39
N LYS A 381 -20.73 19.33 -3.08
CA LYS A 381 -21.18 20.41 -2.19
C LYS A 381 -20.15 21.54 -2.09
N LYS A 382 -18.85 21.22 -2.01
CA LYS A 382 -17.78 22.25 -2.01
C LYS A 382 -17.77 23.01 -3.33
N GLN A 383 -17.84 22.33 -4.48
CA GLN A 383 -17.86 22.98 -5.79
C GLN A 383 -19.10 23.88 -5.99
N SER A 384 -20.27 23.44 -5.55
CA SER A 384 -21.50 24.24 -5.59
C SER A 384 -21.39 25.54 -4.77
N LYS A 385 -20.71 25.51 -3.60
CA LYS A 385 -20.44 26.72 -2.80
C LYS A 385 -19.51 27.72 -3.51
N TYR A 386 -18.56 27.26 -4.33
CA TYR A 386 -17.71 28.15 -5.12
C TYR A 386 -18.44 28.74 -6.34
N LEU A 387 -19.43 28.03 -6.91
CA LEU A 387 -20.29 28.53 -7.98
C LEU A 387 -21.41 29.47 -7.48
N SER A 388 -21.67 29.50 -6.17
CA SER A 388 -22.68 30.37 -5.55
C SER A 388 -22.07 31.55 -4.79
N CYS A 389 -20.77 31.82 -4.97
CA CYS A 389 -20.18 33.10 -4.58
C CYS A 389 -20.51 34.12 -5.68
N PRO A 390 -21.41 35.10 -5.47
CA PRO A 390 -21.65 36.13 -6.46
C PRO A 390 -20.34 36.90 -6.62
N MET A 391 -19.84 36.99 -7.85
CA MET A 391 -18.78 37.94 -8.15
C MET A 391 -19.24 39.31 -7.67
N ILE A 392 -18.48 39.87 -6.73
CA ILE A 392 -18.55 41.28 -6.37
C ILE A 392 -18.22 42.04 -7.67
N VAL A 393 -19.24 42.67 -8.23
CA VAL A 393 -19.13 43.73 -9.23
C VAL A 393 -18.64 45.00 -8.54
#